data_AF-A0A7W6XUF0-F1
#
_entry.id   AF-A0A7W6XUF0-F1
#
_cell.length_a   1.000
_cell.length_b   1.000
_cell.length_c   1.000
_cell.angle_alpha   90.00
_cell.angle_beta   90.00
_cell.angle_gamma   90.00
#
_symmetry.space_group_name_H-M   'P 1'
#
loop_
_entity.id
_entity.type
_entity.pdbx_description
1 polymer ?
#
loop_
_entity_poly.entity_id
_entity_poly.type
_entity_poly.pdbx_seq_one_letter_code
_entity_poly.pdbx_strand_id
1 'polypeptide(L)'
;MPTLLFVMALLTACNTTDALTPQVDIGNSSGGAPSSPVTQSEAERLAGTRQPRFSGSSQQGGYHPAYDQSQQAYRPGTGAAPTTMQEQADALSRTGSSPAASAPIDGQSLPPPAASGELAAQPAPPAEAQQPQQTAALPPSSSSARGNTVRFLPIIGAPVQAVTPLSRQLGAEARAHGLSIKSSNDASSDYILKGYLSAFSDDGKVTVVYVWDILDSAGGRLHRIQGQESVPTAAADPWAGVPASVMQQIASKTIAEFSSWRQAQGG
;
A
#
# COMPACT_ATOMS: atom_id res chain seq x y z
N MET A 1 61.59 -21.07 33.03
CA MET A 1 60.79 -22.31 32.95
C MET A 1 59.34 -21.97 33.28
N PRO A 2 58.47 -21.74 32.28
CA PRO A 2 57.03 -21.62 32.53
C PRO A 2 56.37 -23.00 32.38
N THR A 3 55.69 -23.46 33.42
CA THR A 3 54.90 -24.70 33.40
C THR A 3 53.49 -24.37 32.90
N LEU A 4 53.27 -24.58 31.61
CA LEU A 4 51.96 -24.47 30.96
C LEU A 4 51.22 -25.80 31.13
N LEU A 5 50.22 -25.82 32.01
CA LEU A 5 49.37 -26.99 32.28
C LEU A 5 48.20 -26.96 31.29
N PHE A 6 48.30 -27.75 30.22
CA PHE A 6 47.32 -27.86 29.16
C PHE A 6 46.27 -28.92 29.56
N VAL A 7 45.08 -28.47 29.98
CA VAL A 7 43.94 -29.37 30.26
C VAL A 7 43.23 -29.65 28.94
N MET A 8 43.39 -30.87 28.42
CA MET A 8 42.59 -31.39 27.30
C MET A 8 41.15 -31.64 27.74
N ALA A 9 40.21 -30.84 27.25
CA ALA A 9 38.79 -31.15 27.29
C ALA A 9 38.42 -32.02 26.06
N LEU A 10 38.11 -33.30 26.31
CA LEU A 10 37.54 -34.21 25.33
C LEU A 10 36.08 -33.83 25.07
N LEU A 11 35.81 -33.17 23.95
CA LEU A 11 34.47 -32.92 23.44
C LEU A 11 33.97 -34.17 22.71
N THR A 12 33.22 -35.01 23.43
CA THR A 12 32.37 -36.05 22.84
C THR A 12 31.16 -35.40 22.17
N ALA A 13 31.24 -35.25 20.84
CA ALA A 13 30.10 -34.86 20.02
C ALA A 13 29.15 -36.05 19.83
N CYS A 14 28.09 -36.12 20.63
CA CYS A 14 26.92 -36.93 20.30
C CYS A 14 26.06 -36.14 19.31
N ASN A 15 26.26 -36.35 18.01
CA ASN A 15 25.33 -35.90 16.98
C ASN A 15 24.27 -37.00 16.78
N THR A 16 23.10 -36.83 17.38
CA THR A 16 21.92 -37.66 17.09
C THR A 16 20.69 -36.76 17.05
N THR A 17 20.16 -36.53 15.84
CA THR A 17 18.72 -36.42 15.53
C THR A 17 18.62 -36.24 14.02
N ASP A 18 18.87 -37.33 13.30
CA ASP A 18 18.47 -37.51 11.92
C ASP A 18 17.24 -38.44 11.90
N ALA A 19 16.30 -38.15 11.01
CA ALA A 19 15.12 -38.94 10.66
C ALA A 19 13.91 -38.89 11.62
N LEU A 20 13.15 -37.79 11.57
CA LEU A 20 11.69 -37.79 11.72
C LEU A 20 11.07 -36.81 10.70
N THR A 21 11.35 -37.04 9.43
CA THR A 21 10.45 -36.64 8.35
C THR A 21 9.32 -37.66 8.29
N PRO A 22 8.07 -37.31 8.66
CA PRO A 22 6.95 -38.12 8.23
C PRO A 22 6.90 -38.02 6.70
N GLN A 23 7.15 -39.14 6.02
CA GLN A 23 6.72 -39.33 4.64
C GLN A 23 5.19 -39.18 4.64
N VAL A 24 4.70 -37.98 4.33
CA VAL A 24 3.32 -37.82 3.94
C VAL A 24 3.18 -38.49 2.57
N ASP A 25 2.46 -39.59 2.57
CA ASP A 25 1.98 -40.29 1.38
C ASP A 25 1.22 -39.27 0.51
N ILE A 26 1.87 -38.79 -0.55
CA ILE A 26 1.20 -38.00 -1.57
C ILE A 26 0.37 -38.99 -2.38
N GLY A 27 -0.91 -39.07 -2.02
CA GLY A 27 -2.00 -39.51 -2.88
C GLY A 27 -1.67 -40.65 -3.82
N ASN A 28 -1.93 -41.87 -3.35
CA ASN A 28 -2.22 -43.03 -4.19
C ASN A 28 -2.97 -42.63 -5.48
N SER A 29 -2.24 -42.52 -6.59
CA SER A 29 -2.78 -42.29 -7.94
C SER A 29 -3.01 -43.61 -8.64
N SER A 30 -3.67 -44.54 -7.96
CA SER A 30 -4.20 -45.76 -8.57
C SER A 30 -5.71 -45.78 -8.39
N GLY A 31 -6.42 -45.11 -9.33
CA GLY A 31 -7.88 -45.22 -9.45
C GLY A 31 -8.64 -44.05 -10.10
N GLY A 32 -8.03 -42.87 -10.28
CA GLY A 32 -8.71 -41.71 -10.88
C GLY A 32 -8.47 -41.62 -12.38
N ALA A 33 -9.54 -41.66 -13.19
CA ALA A 33 -9.46 -41.36 -14.62
C ALA A 33 -8.83 -39.97 -14.86
N PRO A 34 -7.93 -39.80 -15.85
CA PRO A 34 -7.35 -38.49 -16.13
C PRO A 34 -8.45 -37.55 -16.62
N SER A 35 -8.60 -36.39 -15.97
CA SER A 35 -9.45 -35.31 -16.45
C SER A 35 -8.93 -34.84 -17.81
N SER A 36 -9.68 -35.08 -18.88
CA SER A 36 -9.37 -34.58 -20.21
C SER A 36 -9.48 -33.04 -20.25
N PRO A 37 -8.63 -32.35 -21.03
CA PRO A 37 -8.73 -30.90 -21.18
C PRO A 37 -10.11 -30.53 -21.75
N VAL A 38 -10.72 -29.48 -21.19
CA VAL A 38 -12.03 -28.99 -21.62
C VAL A 38 -11.93 -28.55 -23.09
N THR A 39 -12.73 -29.17 -23.96
CA THR A 39 -12.79 -28.78 -25.37
C THR A 39 -13.60 -27.48 -25.54
N GLN A 40 -13.35 -26.70 -26.61
CA GLN A 40 -14.13 -25.47 -26.89
C GLN A 40 -15.64 -25.75 -26.89
N SER A 41 -16.04 -26.88 -27.49
CA SER A 41 -17.42 -27.37 -27.52
C SER A 41 -18.02 -27.64 -26.13
N GLU A 42 -17.23 -28.03 -25.13
CA GLU A 42 -17.68 -28.18 -23.75
C GLU A 42 -17.72 -26.84 -23.00
N ALA A 43 -16.75 -25.97 -23.24
CA ALA A 43 -16.75 -24.62 -22.68
C ALA A 43 -17.98 -23.82 -23.14
N GLU A 44 -18.34 -23.93 -24.42
CA GLU A 44 -19.54 -23.30 -25.00
C GLU A 44 -20.84 -23.92 -24.48
N ARG A 45 -20.85 -25.22 -24.17
CA ARG A 45 -22.00 -25.88 -23.51
C ARG A 45 -22.18 -25.42 -22.07
N LEU A 46 -21.09 -25.27 -21.32
CA LEU A 46 -21.12 -24.75 -19.95
C LEU A 46 -21.53 -23.27 -19.91
N ALA A 47 -20.97 -22.45 -20.81
CA ALA A 47 -21.34 -21.04 -20.97
C ALA A 47 -22.75 -20.83 -21.53
N GLY A 48 -23.25 -21.80 -22.31
CA GLY A 48 -24.58 -21.82 -22.91
C GLY A 48 -25.69 -22.26 -21.97
N THR A 49 -25.39 -22.58 -20.70
CA THR A 49 -26.42 -22.95 -19.71
C THR A 49 -27.23 -21.73 -19.29
N ARG A 50 -28.12 -21.29 -20.19
CA ARG A 50 -29.29 -20.48 -19.84
C ARG A 50 -30.14 -21.30 -18.88
N GLN A 51 -30.33 -20.76 -17.68
CA GLN A 51 -31.39 -20.99 -16.71
C GLN A 51 -32.19 -22.30 -16.90
N PRO A 52 -32.14 -23.28 -15.96
CA PRO A 52 -33.17 -24.30 -15.91
C PRO A 52 -34.54 -23.62 -15.70
N ARG A 53 -35.38 -23.63 -16.73
CA ARG A 53 -36.83 -23.43 -16.58
C ARG A 53 -37.34 -24.61 -15.77
N PHE A 54 -37.61 -24.37 -14.49
CA PHE A 54 -38.42 -25.28 -13.69
C PHE A 54 -39.82 -25.36 -14.33
N SER A 55 -40.10 -26.49 -14.98
CA SER A 55 -41.47 -26.90 -15.26
C SER A 55 -42.06 -27.43 -13.96
N GLY A 56 -42.65 -26.54 -13.17
CA GLY A 56 -43.35 -26.91 -11.95
C GLY A 56 -44.67 -27.59 -12.28
N SER A 57 -44.74 -28.90 -12.05
CA SER A 57 -45.99 -29.61 -11.85
C SER A 57 -46.74 -28.99 -10.67
N SER A 58 -47.99 -28.60 -10.89
CA SER A 58 -48.87 -28.07 -9.85
C SER A 58 -49.20 -29.14 -8.80
N GLN A 59 -48.60 -29.03 -7.61
CA GLN A 59 -49.09 -29.68 -6.39
C GLN A 59 -49.85 -28.66 -5.55
N GLN A 60 -51.08 -29.04 -5.16
CA GLN A 60 -51.97 -28.32 -4.26
C GLN A 60 -51.36 -28.21 -2.86
N GLY A 61 -51.27 -26.98 -2.34
CA GLY A 61 -51.06 -26.71 -0.92
C GLY A 61 -49.75 -25.98 -0.61
N GLY A 62 -49.77 -24.64 -0.71
CA GLY A 62 -48.66 -23.81 -0.25
C GLY A 62 -48.99 -22.32 -0.34
N TYR A 63 -48.71 -21.59 0.73
CA TYR A 63 -48.97 -20.15 0.87
C TYR A 63 -48.44 -19.32 -0.30
N HIS A 64 -49.32 -18.53 -0.92
CA HIS A 64 -48.94 -17.46 -1.84
C HIS A 64 -49.01 -16.12 -1.10
N PRO A 65 -47.93 -15.32 -1.02
CA PRO A 65 -48.09 -13.91 -0.70
C PRO A 65 -48.74 -13.22 -1.90
N ALA A 66 -49.91 -12.63 -1.68
CA ALA A 66 -50.55 -11.76 -2.65
C ALA A 66 -49.70 -10.49 -2.80
N TYR A 67 -49.05 -10.34 -3.94
CA TYR A 67 -48.61 -9.02 -4.39
C TYR A 67 -49.84 -8.31 -4.94
N ASP A 68 -50.44 -7.46 -4.11
CA ASP A 68 -51.39 -6.45 -4.56
C ASP A 68 -50.64 -5.46 -5.47
N GLN A 69 -51.09 -5.40 -6.72
CA GLN A 69 -50.65 -4.45 -7.71
C GLN A 69 -51.41 -3.14 -7.46
N SER A 70 -50.99 -2.36 -6.46
CA SER A 70 -51.40 -0.97 -6.30
C SER A 70 -50.20 -0.05 -6.54
N GLN A 71 -50.30 0.73 -7.61
CA GLN A 71 -49.41 1.82 -7.93
C GLN A 71 -49.48 2.88 -6.81
N GLN A 72 -48.55 2.84 -5.87
CA GLN A 72 -48.40 3.88 -4.86
C GLN A 72 -47.16 4.71 -5.15
N ALA A 73 -47.42 5.97 -5.49
CA ALA A 73 -46.42 7.03 -5.63
C ALA A 73 -45.61 7.15 -4.34
N TYR A 74 -44.31 6.86 -4.44
CA TYR A 74 -43.36 7.00 -3.34
C TYR A 74 -43.23 8.49 -2.98
N ARG A 75 -43.74 8.86 -1.80
CA ARG A 75 -43.55 10.18 -1.20
C ARG A 75 -42.46 10.04 -0.12
N PRO A 76 -41.28 10.65 -0.29
CA PRO A 76 -40.18 10.49 0.67
C PRO A 76 -40.55 11.17 2.00
N GLY A 77 -40.51 10.37 3.07
CA GLY A 77 -40.58 10.83 4.45
C GLY A 77 -39.22 11.36 4.92
N THR A 78 -39.26 12.39 5.74
CA THR A 78 -38.09 13.00 6.38
C THR A 78 -37.43 12.02 7.34
N GLY A 79 -36.24 11.49 7.03
CA GLY A 79 -35.45 10.75 8.03
C GLY A 79 -34.49 9.66 7.58
N ALA A 80 -34.03 9.60 6.33
CA ALA A 80 -32.95 8.68 5.95
C ALA A 80 -31.83 9.42 5.22
N ALA A 81 -30.59 9.24 5.70
CA ALA A 81 -29.40 9.72 5.00
C ALA A 81 -29.26 8.96 3.67
N PRO A 82 -28.91 9.64 2.57
CA PRO A 82 -28.74 9.01 1.27
C PRO A 82 -27.68 7.91 1.31
N THR A 83 -27.99 6.75 0.73
CA THR A 83 -27.00 5.72 0.46
C THR A 83 -26.16 6.14 -0.74
N THR A 84 -24.86 5.83 -0.69
CA THR A 84 -23.81 6.25 -1.64
C THR A 84 -24.14 6.00 -3.13
N MET A 85 -25.06 5.11 -3.44
CA MET A 85 -25.44 4.79 -4.83
C MET A 85 -26.41 5.83 -5.44
N GLN A 86 -27.32 6.41 -4.65
CA GLN A 86 -28.29 7.41 -5.12
C GLN A 86 -27.59 8.75 -5.41
N GLU A 87 -26.61 9.11 -4.58
CA GLU A 87 -25.78 10.31 -4.72
C GLU A 87 -24.87 10.24 -5.95
N GLN A 88 -24.35 9.04 -6.24
CA GLN A 88 -23.55 8.79 -7.43
C GLN A 88 -24.38 8.88 -8.71
N ALA A 89 -25.66 8.49 -8.67
CA ALA A 89 -26.59 8.63 -9.80
C ALA A 89 -26.99 10.09 -10.07
N ASP A 90 -27.18 10.92 -9.04
CA ASP A 90 -27.46 12.35 -9.20
C ASP A 90 -26.23 13.11 -9.73
N ALA A 91 -25.02 12.76 -9.28
CA ALA A 91 -23.77 13.34 -9.77
C ALA A 91 -23.53 13.06 -11.27
N LEU A 92 -23.84 11.84 -11.74
CA LEU A 92 -23.77 11.48 -13.16
C LEU A 92 -24.82 12.21 -14.00
N SER A 93 -26.00 12.49 -13.41
CA SER A 93 -27.09 13.22 -14.08
C SER A 93 -26.79 14.72 -14.23
N ARG A 94 -26.00 15.31 -13.32
CA ARG A 94 -25.57 16.73 -13.40
C ARG A 94 -24.40 16.97 -14.35
N THR A 95 -23.69 15.92 -14.81
CA THR A 95 -22.46 16.07 -15.61
C THR A 95 -22.70 16.34 -17.11
N GLY A 96 -23.81 17.02 -17.44
CA GLY A 96 -24.07 17.54 -18.79
C GLY A 96 -23.39 18.87 -19.10
N SER A 97 -22.82 19.56 -18.10
CA SER A 97 -22.14 20.85 -18.30
C SER A 97 -20.94 20.97 -17.37
N SER A 98 -19.78 20.49 -17.82
CA SER A 98 -18.49 20.88 -17.24
C SER A 98 -18.20 22.35 -17.61
N PRO A 99 -17.93 23.27 -16.67
CA PRO A 99 -17.32 24.54 -17.03
C PRO A 99 -15.89 24.25 -17.50
N ALA A 100 -15.62 24.61 -18.75
CA ALA A 100 -14.30 24.54 -19.34
C ALA A 100 -13.28 25.33 -18.50
N ALA A 101 -12.08 24.78 -18.47
CA ALA A 101 -10.88 25.41 -17.97
C ALA A 101 -10.58 26.74 -18.68
N SER A 102 -9.89 27.61 -17.93
CA SER A 102 -9.10 28.75 -18.41
C SER A 102 -9.89 29.99 -18.85
N ALA A 103 -9.77 31.06 -18.05
CA ALA A 103 -9.99 32.42 -18.55
C ALA A 103 -8.89 32.75 -19.59
N PRO A 104 -9.23 33.35 -20.75
CA PRO A 104 -8.23 33.89 -21.65
C PRO A 104 -7.55 35.10 -20.99
N ILE A 105 -6.24 35.18 -21.21
CA ILE A 105 -5.39 36.27 -20.75
C ILE A 105 -5.71 37.48 -21.62
N ASP A 106 -6.26 38.54 -21.03
CA ASP A 106 -6.46 39.81 -21.73
C ASP A 106 -5.08 40.42 -22.01
N GLY A 107 -4.78 40.62 -23.29
CA GLY A 107 -3.52 41.15 -23.76
C GLY A 107 -3.42 42.65 -23.47
N GLN A 108 -2.96 43.00 -22.27
CA GLN A 108 -2.58 44.38 -21.98
C GLN A 108 -1.34 44.73 -22.80
N SER A 109 -1.58 45.45 -23.90
CA SER A 109 -0.56 46.02 -24.76
C SER A 109 0.23 47.07 -23.97
N LEU A 110 1.55 46.88 -23.86
CA LEU A 110 2.49 47.87 -23.35
C LEU A 110 2.47 49.14 -24.23
N PRO A 111 2.58 50.35 -23.66
CA PRO A 111 2.68 51.57 -24.45
C PRO A 111 4.00 51.60 -25.25
N PRO A 112 4.00 52.13 -26.49
CA PRO A 112 5.22 52.30 -27.26
C PRO A 112 6.10 53.40 -26.64
N PRO A 113 7.43 53.24 -26.56
CA PRO A 113 8.31 54.37 -26.30
C PRO A 113 8.30 55.29 -27.52
N ALA A 114 7.95 56.55 -27.28
CA ALA A 114 8.03 57.61 -28.27
C ALA A 114 9.49 57.80 -28.71
N ALA A 115 9.71 57.77 -30.02
CA ALA A 115 10.94 58.21 -30.65
C ALA A 115 10.78 59.65 -31.14
N SER A 116 11.57 60.55 -30.55
CA SER A 116 12.00 61.85 -31.09
C SER A 116 13.30 62.19 -30.35
N GLY A 117 14.47 62.52 -30.88
CA GLY A 117 15.05 62.65 -32.21
C GLY A 117 16.47 63.25 -32.00
N GLU A 118 17.33 63.11 -33.01
CA GLU A 118 18.61 63.81 -33.27
C GLU A 118 19.96 63.12 -32.99
N LEU A 119 20.80 63.19 -34.03
CA LEU A 119 22.17 62.71 -34.19
C LEU A 119 23.19 63.66 -33.51
N ALA A 120 24.26 63.10 -32.93
CA ALA A 120 25.66 63.29 -33.40
C ALA A 120 26.74 62.80 -32.39
N ALA A 121 27.75 62.10 -32.95
CA ALA A 121 29.20 62.04 -32.63
C ALA A 121 29.76 61.37 -31.33
N GLN A 122 30.76 60.50 -31.57
CA GLN A 122 31.70 59.75 -30.69
C GLN A 122 32.65 60.65 -29.83
N PRO A 123 33.55 60.17 -28.92
CA PRO A 123 33.98 58.79 -28.52
C PRO A 123 34.10 58.52 -26.98
N ALA A 124 34.52 57.29 -26.61
CA ALA A 124 34.79 56.67 -25.28
C ALA A 124 35.79 57.44 -24.34
N PRO A 125 36.04 57.11 -23.02
CA PRO A 125 36.01 55.78 -22.36
C PRO A 125 35.52 55.79 -20.85
N PRO A 126 35.89 54.87 -19.92
CA PRO A 126 34.93 54.10 -19.10
C PRO A 126 34.88 54.52 -17.61
N ALA A 127 33.76 54.23 -16.92
CA ALA A 127 33.76 54.12 -15.46
C ALA A 127 32.68 53.14 -15.00
N GLU A 128 33.14 52.13 -14.27
CA GLU A 128 32.41 50.99 -13.71
C GLU A 128 31.15 51.39 -12.92
N ALA A 129 30.00 50.90 -13.36
CA ALA A 129 28.84 50.71 -12.50
C ALA A 129 28.71 49.21 -12.23
N GLN A 130 29.12 48.82 -11.02
CA GLN A 130 28.96 47.47 -10.50
C GLN A 130 27.48 47.09 -10.50
N GLN A 131 27.10 46.20 -11.42
CA GLN A 131 25.84 45.47 -11.29
C GLN A 131 25.99 44.51 -10.10
N PRO A 132 25.05 44.48 -9.14
CA PRO A 132 24.99 43.36 -8.22
C PRO A 132 24.74 42.12 -9.07
N GLN A 133 25.76 41.26 -9.16
CA GLN A 133 25.60 39.91 -9.67
C GLN A 133 24.52 39.25 -8.81
N GLN A 134 23.30 39.20 -9.34
CA GLN A 134 22.29 38.27 -8.88
C GLN A 134 22.83 36.88 -9.24
N THR A 135 23.64 36.33 -8.33
CA THR A 135 23.89 34.91 -8.26
C THR A 135 22.52 34.26 -8.26
N ALA A 136 22.16 33.66 -9.40
CA ALA A 136 21.08 32.70 -9.46
C ALA A 136 21.45 31.60 -8.47
N ALA A 137 20.88 31.69 -7.26
CA ALA A 137 20.92 30.61 -6.31
C ALA A 137 20.20 29.46 -7.03
N LEU A 138 20.98 28.48 -7.49
CA LEU A 138 20.41 27.19 -7.81
C LEU A 138 19.55 26.80 -6.61
N PRO A 139 18.29 26.37 -6.80
CA PRO A 139 17.57 25.74 -5.69
C PRO A 139 18.51 24.67 -5.13
N PRO A 140 18.58 24.49 -3.79
CA PRO A 140 19.45 23.45 -3.24
C PRO A 140 19.15 22.20 -4.04
N SER A 141 20.14 21.74 -4.82
CA SER A 141 20.05 20.47 -5.51
C SER A 141 19.63 19.53 -4.42
N SER A 142 18.38 19.08 -4.48
CA SER A 142 17.89 18.04 -3.58
C SER A 142 18.86 16.93 -3.87
N SER A 143 19.82 16.75 -2.96
CA SER A 143 20.88 15.76 -3.04
C SER A 143 20.18 14.53 -3.53
N SER A 144 20.48 14.09 -4.77
CA SER A 144 19.72 13.05 -5.46
C SER A 144 19.54 11.91 -4.48
N ALA A 145 18.41 11.91 -3.80
CA ALA A 145 18.26 11.14 -2.58
C ALA A 145 18.29 9.72 -3.10
N ARG A 146 19.32 8.96 -2.71
CA ARG A 146 19.42 7.56 -3.09
C ARG A 146 18.07 6.94 -2.79
N GLY A 147 17.41 6.47 -3.83
CA GLY A 147 16.10 5.85 -3.82
C GLY A 147 14.98 6.61 -3.12
N ASN A 148 14.00 7.07 -3.90
CA ASN A 148 12.73 7.52 -3.34
C ASN A 148 11.59 6.54 -3.59
N THR A 149 11.88 5.38 -4.18
CA THR A 149 10.86 4.36 -4.43
C THR A 149 10.90 3.24 -3.39
N VAL A 150 9.73 2.84 -2.92
CA VAL A 150 9.56 1.75 -1.96
C VAL A 150 8.49 0.78 -2.43
N ARG A 151 8.69 -0.52 -2.20
CA ARG A 151 7.59 -1.49 -2.24
C ARG A 151 7.45 -2.20 -0.92
N PHE A 152 6.20 -2.51 -0.57
CA PHE A 152 5.87 -3.32 0.59
C PHE A 152 5.56 -4.73 0.12
N LEU A 153 6.24 -5.72 0.71
CA LEU A 153 5.90 -7.13 0.54
C LEU A 153 4.73 -7.51 1.46
N PRO A 154 4.05 -8.64 1.18
CA PRO A 154 3.04 -9.18 2.07
C PRO A 154 3.58 -9.34 3.51
N ILE A 155 2.74 -8.96 4.47
CA ILE A 155 3.07 -9.03 5.89
C ILE A 155 2.84 -10.45 6.41
N ILE A 156 3.80 -10.97 7.15
CA ILE A 156 3.79 -12.34 7.66
C ILE A 156 3.45 -12.32 9.16
N GLY A 157 2.63 -13.27 9.60
CA GLY A 157 2.32 -13.51 11.02
C GLY A 157 1.17 -12.70 11.61
N ALA A 158 0.57 -11.79 10.84
CA ALA A 158 -0.62 -11.03 11.24
C ALA A 158 -1.83 -11.36 10.34
N PRO A 159 -3.05 -11.45 10.91
CA PRO A 159 -4.28 -11.65 10.15
C PRO A 159 -4.69 -10.40 9.37
N VAL A 160 -5.51 -10.59 8.33
CA VAL A 160 -5.97 -9.51 7.44
C VAL A 160 -6.61 -8.33 8.17
N GLN A 161 -7.35 -8.60 9.25
CA GLN A 161 -7.96 -7.57 10.09
C GLN A 161 -6.95 -6.59 10.72
N ALA A 162 -5.75 -7.07 11.06
CA ALA A 162 -4.67 -6.26 11.61
C ALA A 162 -3.81 -5.65 10.49
N VAL A 163 -3.58 -6.41 9.41
CA VAL A 163 -2.77 -5.96 8.27
C VAL A 163 -3.45 -4.84 7.51
N THR A 164 -4.77 -4.86 7.34
CA THR A 164 -5.51 -3.85 6.56
C THR A 164 -5.28 -2.41 7.05
N PRO A 165 -5.49 -2.07 8.35
CA PRO A 165 -5.20 -0.72 8.84
C PRO A 165 -3.70 -0.39 8.81
N LEU A 166 -2.82 -1.37 9.06
CA LEU A 166 -1.36 -1.18 8.99
C LEU A 166 -0.91 -0.81 7.57
N SER A 167 -1.32 -1.57 6.55
CA SER A 167 -0.93 -1.35 5.16
C SER A 167 -1.43 -0.01 4.62
N ARG A 168 -2.68 0.36 4.96
CA ARG A 168 -3.22 1.67 4.59
C ARG A 168 -2.39 2.80 5.20
N GLN A 169 -2.05 2.68 6.49
CA GLN A 169 -1.27 3.70 7.18
C GLN A 169 0.17 3.77 6.67
N LEU A 170 0.84 2.62 6.43
CA LEU A 170 2.16 2.60 5.79
C LEU A 170 2.16 3.32 4.47
N GLY A 171 1.12 3.11 3.65
CA GLY A 171 0.99 3.80 2.38
C GLY A 171 0.77 5.31 2.52
N ALA A 172 -0.03 5.74 3.51
CA ALA A 172 -0.27 7.16 3.77
C ALA A 172 1.02 7.84 4.26
N GLU A 173 1.66 7.28 5.28
CA GLU A 173 2.88 7.80 5.87
C GLU A 173 4.02 7.81 4.86
N ALA A 174 4.19 6.75 4.07
CA ALA A 174 5.24 6.71 3.06
C ALA A 174 5.13 7.88 2.08
N ARG A 175 3.91 8.14 1.56
CA ARG A 175 3.68 9.28 0.66
C ARG A 175 3.88 10.63 1.37
N ALA A 176 3.44 10.75 2.62
CA ALA A 176 3.68 11.96 3.43
C ALA A 176 5.18 12.24 3.63
N HIS A 177 6.00 11.19 3.68
CA HIS A 177 7.46 11.26 3.76
C HIS A 177 8.16 11.29 2.38
N GLY A 178 7.43 11.59 1.30
CA GLY A 178 7.99 11.78 -0.05
C GLY A 178 8.39 10.49 -0.78
N LEU A 179 7.94 9.32 -0.31
CA LEU A 179 8.18 8.05 -0.97
C LEU A 179 7.18 7.78 -2.09
N SER A 180 7.69 7.34 -3.22
CA SER A 180 6.90 6.79 -4.32
C SER A 180 6.69 5.29 -4.11
N ILE A 181 5.45 4.85 -3.96
CA ILE A 181 5.13 3.45 -3.71
C ILE A 181 5.00 2.69 -5.03
N LYS A 182 5.78 1.63 -5.18
CA LYS A 182 5.69 0.68 -6.30
C LYS A 182 4.77 -0.49 -5.95
N SER A 183 4.29 -1.18 -6.98
CA SER A 183 3.55 -2.44 -6.81
C SER A 183 4.44 -3.48 -6.12
N SER A 184 3.86 -4.34 -5.29
CA SER A 184 4.60 -5.43 -4.63
C SER A 184 5.29 -6.37 -5.63
N ASN A 185 4.75 -6.49 -6.85
CA ASN A 185 5.31 -7.29 -7.94
C ASN A 185 6.32 -6.54 -8.83
N ASP A 186 6.47 -5.22 -8.66
CA ASP A 186 7.43 -4.42 -9.42
C ASP A 186 8.83 -4.51 -8.77
N ALA A 187 9.80 -5.07 -9.48
CA ALA A 187 11.15 -5.26 -8.96
C ALA A 187 12.03 -4.00 -9.02
N SER A 188 11.54 -2.92 -9.64
CA SER A 188 12.29 -1.68 -9.86
C SER A 188 12.22 -0.67 -8.71
N SER A 189 11.95 -1.13 -7.48
CA SER A 189 11.97 -0.31 -6.26
C SER A 189 13.37 -0.24 -5.68
N ASP A 190 13.80 0.95 -5.25
CA ASP A 190 15.09 1.13 -4.56
C ASP A 190 15.13 0.42 -3.21
N TYR A 191 14.00 0.45 -2.49
CA TYR A 191 13.83 -0.18 -1.20
C TYR A 191 12.68 -1.18 -1.21
N ILE A 192 12.91 -2.32 -0.58
CA ILE A 192 11.91 -3.35 -0.33
C ILE A 192 11.71 -3.44 1.18
N LEU A 193 10.47 -3.31 1.65
CA LEU A 193 10.13 -3.51 3.06
C LEU A 193 9.39 -4.84 3.23
N LYS A 194 9.93 -5.71 4.08
CA LYS A 194 9.36 -7.01 4.41
C LYS A 194 9.05 -7.08 5.90
N GLY A 195 7.76 -7.18 6.24
CA GLY A 195 7.27 -7.11 7.61
C GLY A 195 6.91 -8.48 8.21
N TYR A 196 7.30 -8.65 9.46
CA TYR A 196 7.02 -9.82 10.30
C TYR A 196 6.41 -9.34 11.61
N LEU A 197 5.24 -9.85 11.95
CA LEU A 197 4.54 -9.45 13.17
C LEU A 197 4.11 -10.69 13.95
N SER A 198 4.12 -10.58 15.27
CA SER A 198 3.52 -11.54 16.19
C SER A 198 2.74 -10.79 17.27
N ALA A 199 1.73 -11.43 17.83
CA ALA A 199 0.98 -10.90 18.96
C ALA A 199 0.82 -11.98 20.01
N PHE A 200 0.97 -11.62 21.28
CA PHE A 200 0.76 -12.52 22.41
C PHE A 200 0.12 -11.78 23.58
N SER A 201 -0.73 -12.47 24.32
CA SER A 201 -1.34 -11.96 25.54
C SER A 201 -0.45 -12.28 26.74
N ASP A 202 -0.20 -11.28 27.58
CA ASP A 202 0.58 -11.36 28.82
C ASP A 202 -0.04 -10.43 29.85
N ASP A 203 -0.29 -10.88 31.09
CA ASP A 203 -0.70 -10.01 32.21
C ASP A 203 -1.87 -9.03 31.89
N GLY A 204 -2.92 -9.49 31.21
CA GLY A 204 -4.09 -8.65 30.85
C GLY A 204 -3.80 -7.57 29.79
N LYS A 205 -2.68 -7.65 29.09
CA LYS A 205 -2.33 -6.87 27.91
C LYS A 205 -2.05 -7.80 26.73
N VAL A 206 -2.25 -7.29 25.52
CA VAL A 206 -1.67 -7.91 24.31
C VAL A 206 -0.47 -7.09 23.89
N THR A 207 0.63 -7.77 23.57
CA THR A 207 1.83 -7.17 23.01
C THR A 207 1.99 -7.63 21.58
N VAL A 208 2.09 -6.67 20.66
CA VAL A 208 2.42 -6.89 19.25
C VAL A 208 3.91 -6.58 19.08
N VAL A 209 4.68 -7.56 18.64
CA VAL A 209 6.08 -7.38 18.26
C VAL A 209 6.16 -7.32 16.74
N TYR A 210 6.93 -6.37 16.23
CA TYR A 210 7.09 -6.17 14.79
C TYR A 210 8.56 -6.07 14.42
N VAL A 211 8.91 -6.67 13.28
CA VAL A 211 10.24 -6.60 12.67
C VAL A 211 10.07 -6.32 11.19
N TRP A 212 10.81 -5.35 10.68
CA TRP A 212 10.88 -5.00 9.28
C TRP A 212 12.30 -5.16 8.78
N ASP A 213 12.49 -5.98 7.76
CA ASP A 213 13.73 -6.01 6.99
C ASP A 213 13.61 -5.02 5.83
N ILE A 214 14.63 -4.17 5.70
CA ILE A 214 14.76 -3.18 4.64
C ILE A 214 15.82 -3.74 3.70
N LEU A 215 15.43 -4.04 2.47
CA LEU A 215 16.27 -4.67 1.48
C LEU A 215 16.51 -3.76 0.28
N ASP A 216 17.64 -3.94 -0.39
CA ASP A 216 17.90 -3.35 -1.71
C ASP A 216 17.11 -4.08 -2.82
N SER A 217 17.20 -3.59 -4.05
CA SER A 217 16.54 -4.17 -5.22
C SER A 217 17.01 -5.60 -5.56
N ALA A 218 18.21 -6.00 -5.15
CA ALA A 218 18.74 -7.36 -5.30
C ALA A 218 18.33 -8.29 -4.13
N GLY A 219 17.63 -7.78 -3.11
CA GLY A 219 17.19 -8.53 -1.94
C GLY A 219 18.25 -8.64 -0.84
N GLY A 220 19.37 -7.90 -0.93
CA GLY A 220 20.33 -7.77 0.15
C GLY A 220 19.73 -6.95 1.30
N ARG A 221 19.88 -7.42 2.55
CA ARG A 221 19.37 -6.68 3.70
C ARG A 221 20.28 -5.49 4.02
N LEU A 222 19.73 -4.29 3.93
CA LEU A 222 20.39 -3.03 4.24
C LEU A 222 20.23 -2.65 5.71
N HIS A 223 19.03 -2.86 6.27
CA HIS A 223 18.70 -2.44 7.62
C HIS A 223 17.56 -3.27 8.22
N ARG A 224 17.38 -3.15 9.54
CA ARG A 224 16.29 -3.78 10.27
C ARG A 224 15.69 -2.80 11.27
N ILE A 225 14.38 -2.62 11.19
CA ILE A 225 13.57 -1.87 12.15
C ILE A 225 12.80 -2.87 12.99
N GLN A 226 12.71 -2.63 14.30
CA GLN A 226 11.99 -3.54 15.19
C GLN A 226 11.43 -2.78 16.39
N GLY A 227 10.31 -3.24 16.91
CA GLY A 227 9.70 -2.66 18.08
C GLY A 227 8.52 -3.47 18.59
N GLN A 228 7.84 -2.92 19.57
CA GLN A 228 6.67 -3.54 20.17
C GLN A 228 5.67 -2.48 20.61
N GLU A 229 4.39 -2.82 20.50
CA GLU A 229 3.29 -2.04 21.08
C GLU A 229 2.47 -2.94 22.01
N SER A 230 2.07 -2.40 23.16
CA SER A 230 1.21 -3.10 24.11
C SER A 230 -0.06 -2.32 24.34
N VAL A 231 -1.18 -3.02 24.45
CA VAL A 231 -2.49 -2.45 24.74
C VAL A 231 -3.21 -3.32 25.78
N PRO A 232 -3.85 -2.73 26.80
CA PRO A 232 -4.65 -3.49 27.76
C PRO A 232 -5.82 -4.17 27.05
N THR A 233 -6.01 -5.46 27.27
CA THR A 233 -7.12 -6.23 26.71
C THR A 233 -7.36 -7.52 27.49
N ALA A 234 -8.62 -7.88 27.64
CA ALA A 234 -9.04 -9.17 28.20
C ALA A 234 -9.39 -10.20 27.10
N ALA A 235 -9.07 -9.90 25.84
CA ALA A 235 -9.35 -10.81 24.73
C ALA A 235 -8.56 -12.12 24.85
N ALA A 236 -9.23 -13.24 24.63
CA ALA A 236 -8.60 -14.57 24.62
C ALA A 236 -7.69 -14.76 23.40
N ASP A 237 -8.11 -14.29 22.23
CA ASP A 237 -7.28 -14.21 21.04
C ASP A 237 -6.46 -12.90 21.06
N PRO A 238 -5.13 -12.96 20.92
CA PRO A 238 -4.29 -11.77 20.99
C PRO A 238 -4.65 -10.78 19.86
N TRP A 239 -4.87 -11.25 18.64
CA TRP A 239 -5.17 -10.36 17.51
C TRP A 239 -6.53 -9.68 17.61
N ALA A 240 -7.53 -10.32 18.21
CA ALA A 240 -8.83 -9.73 18.49
C ALA A 240 -8.74 -8.58 19.51
N GLY A 241 -7.73 -8.60 20.38
CA GLY A 241 -7.47 -7.55 21.36
C GLY A 241 -6.70 -6.34 20.83
N VAL A 242 -6.15 -6.41 19.61
CA VAL A 242 -5.35 -5.33 19.02
C VAL A 242 -6.26 -4.37 18.24
N PRO A 243 -6.41 -3.10 18.68
CA PRO A 243 -7.21 -2.13 17.94
C PRO A 243 -6.47 -1.65 16.68
N ALA A 244 -7.23 -1.20 15.68
CA ALA A 244 -6.68 -0.65 14.44
C ALA A 244 -5.68 0.50 14.69
N SER A 245 -5.91 1.32 15.73
CA SER A 245 -5.03 2.44 16.10
C SER A 245 -3.61 1.98 16.46
N VAL A 246 -3.44 0.83 17.11
CA VAL A 246 -2.11 0.26 17.42
C VAL A 246 -1.39 -0.10 16.12
N MET A 247 -2.10 -0.74 15.18
CA MET A 247 -1.54 -1.08 13.88
C MET A 247 -1.15 0.16 13.05
N GLN A 248 -1.93 1.24 13.16
CA GLN A 248 -1.60 2.53 12.57
C GLN A 248 -0.36 3.17 13.24
N GLN A 249 -0.25 3.10 14.57
CA GLN A 249 0.92 3.59 15.29
C GLN A 249 2.20 2.84 14.89
N ILE A 250 2.15 1.50 14.76
CA ILE A 250 3.27 0.70 14.26
C ILE A 250 3.70 1.17 12.88
N ALA A 251 2.76 1.42 11.97
CA ALA A 251 3.05 1.90 10.63
C ALA A 251 3.73 3.28 10.62
N SER A 252 3.20 4.23 11.39
CA SER A 252 3.81 5.57 11.56
C SER A 252 5.23 5.50 12.12
N LYS A 253 5.44 4.72 13.19
CA LYS A 253 6.78 4.51 13.77
C LYS A 253 7.74 3.90 12.74
N THR A 254 7.30 2.88 12.01
CA THR A 254 8.11 2.20 10.99
C THR A 254 8.58 3.17 9.89
N ILE A 255 7.69 4.02 9.35
CA ILE A 255 8.06 4.96 8.29
C ILE A 255 8.94 6.10 8.82
N ALA A 256 8.70 6.57 10.05
CA ALA A 256 9.54 7.58 10.68
C ALA A 256 10.98 7.05 10.87
N GLU A 257 11.12 5.84 11.43
CA GLU A 257 12.42 5.18 11.62
C GLU A 257 13.12 4.91 10.27
N PHE A 258 12.37 4.41 9.29
CA PHE A 258 12.90 4.18 7.93
C PHE A 258 13.39 5.49 7.29
N SER A 259 12.62 6.56 7.40
CA SER A 259 12.98 7.87 6.85
C SER A 259 14.21 8.45 7.53
N SER A 260 14.28 8.34 8.87
CA SER A 260 15.44 8.78 9.64
C SER A 260 16.71 8.01 9.25
N TRP A 261 16.63 6.68 9.16
CA TRP A 261 17.75 5.85 8.71
C TRP A 261 18.23 6.22 7.30
N ARG A 262 17.31 6.41 6.35
CA ARG A 262 17.66 6.81 4.97
C ARG A 262 18.39 8.16 4.93
N GLN A 263 17.96 9.12 5.73
CA GLN A 263 18.62 10.43 5.83
C GLN A 263 20.03 10.30 6.40
N ALA A 264 20.21 9.47 7.43
CA ALA A 264 21.52 9.23 8.05
C ALA A 264 22.52 8.52 7.12
N GLN A 265 22.06 7.66 6.19
CA GLN A 265 22.92 7.02 5.19
C GLN A 265 23.25 7.88 3.97
N GLY A 266 22.54 9.00 3.78
CA GLY A 266 22.67 9.91 2.63
C GLY A 266 23.27 11.27 2.96
N GLY A 267 23.75 11.47 4.20
CA GLY A 267 24.49 12.67 4.65
C GLY A 267 25.99 12.54 4.52
#